data_AF-A0A9R0IG20-F1
#
_entry.id   AF-A0A9R0IG20-F1
#
_cell.length_a   1.000
_cell.length_b   1.000
_cell.length_c   1.000
_cell.angle_alpha   90.00
_cell.angle_beta   90.00
_cell.angle_gamma   90.00
#
_symmetry.space_group_name_H-M   'P 1'
#
loop_
_entity.id
_entity.type
_entity.pdbx_description
1 polymer ?
#
loop_
_entity_poly.entity_id
_entity_poly.type
_entity_poly.pdbx_seq_one_letter_code
_entity_poly.pdbx_strand_id
1 'polypeptide(L)'
;MVDKLRGLRLQQFSNKMKSKRFRKLRFNCGICEKQCSDNNEYKSHCMSESHLNQLQTSDEMNWKEHVEKSSQEFEDGFLELMRRNHGDNRVAARVVYNEYLSDEKHVNQFATKWSRLKDFVVDLGVSGKCKMEFSENEWFITYIVRDSKAKGMNEIAPVDVSNAE
;
A
#
# COMPACT_ATOMS: atom_id res chain seq x y z
N MET A 1 -11.20 16.62 47.49
CA MET A 1 -10.61 16.79 46.14
C MET A 1 -9.33 15.96 45.91
N VAL A 2 -8.97 15.02 46.79
CA VAL A 2 -7.71 14.25 46.68
C VAL A 2 -7.89 12.85 46.06
N ASP A 3 -9.11 12.31 46.04
CA ASP A 3 -9.39 10.95 45.53
C ASP A 3 -9.59 10.87 44.01
N LYS A 4 -10.02 11.95 43.35
CA LYS A 4 -10.14 12.01 41.88
C LYS A 4 -8.78 12.00 41.16
N LEU A 5 -7.72 12.45 41.82
CA LEU A 5 -6.37 12.51 41.26
C LEU A 5 -5.60 11.18 41.35
N ARG A 6 -5.99 10.26 42.24
CA ARG A 6 -5.36 8.92 42.36
C ARG A 6 -5.86 7.92 41.31
N GLY A 7 -7.13 8.02 40.90
CA GLY A 7 -7.72 7.14 39.89
C GLY A 7 -7.20 7.38 38.46
N LEU A 8 -6.91 8.63 38.11
CA LEU A 8 -6.37 9.01 36.79
C LEU A 8 -4.93 8.52 36.57
N ARG A 9 -4.14 8.37 37.64
CA ARG A 9 -2.74 7.94 37.54
C ARG A 9 -2.61 6.45 37.21
N LEU A 10 -3.47 5.61 37.78
CA LEU A 10 -3.44 4.14 37.58
C LEU A 10 -3.93 3.73 36.18
N GLN A 11 -4.90 4.44 35.60
CA GLN A 11 -5.35 4.20 34.22
C GLN A 11 -4.26 4.51 33.18
N GLN A 12 -3.42 5.52 33.41
CA GLN A 12 -2.35 5.87 32.47
C GLN A 12 -1.18 4.87 32.47
N PHE A 13 -0.86 4.27 33.62
CA PHE A 13 0.13 3.19 33.68
C PHE A 13 -0.41 1.87 33.09
N SER A 14 -1.69 1.55 33.31
CA SER A 14 -2.30 0.34 32.75
C SER A 14 -2.40 0.40 31.22
N ASN A 15 -2.72 1.56 30.64
CA ASN A 15 -2.75 1.73 29.19
C ASN A 15 -1.35 1.73 28.55
N LYS A 16 -0.32 2.21 29.24
CA LYS A 16 1.09 2.12 28.78
C LYS A 16 1.66 0.71 28.84
N MET A 17 1.12 -0.18 29.68
CA MET A 17 1.58 -1.57 29.82
C MET A 17 0.81 -2.54 28.91
N LYS A 18 -0.46 -2.24 28.58
CA LYS A 18 -1.29 -3.04 27.65
C LYS A 18 -0.83 -2.96 26.18
N SER A 19 0.01 -1.99 25.81
CA SER A 19 0.54 -1.81 24.46
C SER A 19 1.74 -2.70 24.12
N LYS A 20 2.26 -3.48 25.07
CA LYS A 20 3.34 -4.45 24.83
C LYS A 20 2.85 -5.89 24.58
N ARG A 21 1.63 -6.07 24.07
CA ARG A 21 1.37 -7.29 23.29
C ARG A 21 2.11 -7.10 21.98
N PHE A 22 3.15 -7.90 21.74
CA PHE A 22 3.89 -7.99 20.49
C PHE A 22 2.89 -8.29 19.37
N ARG A 23 2.30 -7.24 18.78
CA ARG A 23 1.43 -7.38 17.62
C ARG A 23 2.37 -7.73 16.48
N LYS A 24 2.09 -8.85 15.82
CA LYS A 24 2.85 -9.35 14.67
C LYS A 24 3.08 -8.20 13.69
N LEU A 25 4.32 -8.03 13.27
CA LEU A 25 4.83 -6.92 12.45
C LEU A 25 4.08 -6.81 11.13
N ARG A 26 3.09 -5.91 11.08
CA ARG A 26 2.39 -5.57 9.83
C ARG A 26 3.02 -4.38 9.12
N PHE A 27 3.55 -3.42 9.87
CA PHE A 27 4.11 -2.18 9.32
C PHE A 27 5.54 -1.99 9.81
N ASN A 28 6.52 -2.45 9.03
CA ASN A 28 7.94 -2.33 9.33
C ASN A 28 8.69 -1.71 8.15
N CYS A 29 9.59 -0.77 8.42
CA CYS A 29 10.43 -0.19 7.37
C CYS A 29 11.70 -1.03 7.21
N GLY A 30 11.94 -1.58 6.01
CA GLY A 30 13.14 -2.38 5.74
C GLY A 30 14.44 -1.58 5.76
N ILE A 31 14.38 -0.27 5.50
CA ILE A 31 15.55 0.62 5.46
C ILE A 31 15.91 1.10 6.87
N CYS A 32 14.91 1.59 7.60
CA CYS A 32 15.10 2.19 8.90
C CYS A 32 15.06 1.16 10.03
N GLU A 33 14.73 -0.10 9.70
CA GLU A 33 14.40 -1.19 10.62
C GLU A 33 13.37 -0.76 11.69
N LYS A 34 12.51 0.20 11.32
CA LYS A 34 11.60 0.88 12.24
C LYS A 34 10.22 0.23 12.18
N GLN A 35 9.81 -0.27 13.34
CA GLN A 35 8.45 -0.77 13.56
C GLN A 35 7.48 0.42 13.69
N CYS A 36 6.39 0.37 12.94
CA CYS A 36 5.30 1.33 13.00
C CYS A 36 4.04 0.63 13.51
N SER A 37 3.26 1.33 14.34
CA SER A 37 2.09 0.76 15.02
C SER A 37 0.91 0.53 14.08
N ASP A 38 0.77 1.40 13.08
CA ASP A 38 -0.29 1.37 12.08
C ASP A 38 0.18 1.95 10.73
N ASN A 39 -0.71 1.90 9.74
CA ASN A 39 -0.46 2.40 8.38
C ASN A 39 -0.20 3.91 8.34
N ASN A 40 -0.81 4.69 9.23
CA ASN A 40 -0.63 6.14 9.27
C ASN A 40 0.74 6.50 9.85
N GLU A 41 1.18 5.80 10.89
CA GLU A 41 2.52 5.94 11.44
C GLU A 41 3.58 5.54 10.41
N TYR A 42 3.36 4.45 9.68
CA TYR A 42 4.24 4.01 8.59
C TYR A 42 4.35 5.07 7.50
N LYS A 43 3.21 5.59 7.04
CA LYS A 43 3.15 6.70 6.07
C LYS A 43 3.93 7.91 6.57
N SER A 44 3.66 8.37 7.79
CA SER A 44 4.33 9.54 8.35
C SER A 44 5.84 9.31 8.49
N HIS A 45 6.25 8.07 8.75
CA HIS A 45 7.66 7.70 8.82
C HIS A 45 8.34 7.76 7.45
N CYS A 46 7.77 7.16 6.40
CA CYS A 46 8.33 7.20 5.05
C CYS A 46 8.44 8.63 4.48
N MET A 47 7.57 9.55 4.93
CA MET A 47 7.60 10.96 4.53
C MET A 47 8.53 11.83 5.41
N SER A 48 9.13 11.27 6.46
CA SER A 48 9.95 12.03 7.41
C SER A 48 11.36 12.28 6.89
N GLU A 49 11.95 13.42 7.28
CA GLU A 49 13.33 13.78 6.93
C GLU A 49 14.34 12.71 7.36
N SER A 50 14.12 12.08 8.52
CA SER A 50 14.97 10.98 8.99
C SER A 50 14.99 9.79 8.03
N HIS A 51 13.83 9.45 7.43
CA HIS A 51 13.77 8.38 6.44
C HIS A 51 14.48 8.80 5.15
N LEU A 52 14.18 10.00 4.65
CA LEU A 52 14.79 10.54 3.42
C LEU A 52 16.33 10.67 3.53
N ASN A 53 16.84 11.08 4.68
CA ASN A 53 18.28 11.17 4.93
C ASN A 53 18.95 9.79 4.95
N GLN A 54 18.26 8.77 5.46
CA GLN A 54 18.77 7.40 5.37
C GLN A 54 18.84 6.92 3.92
N LEU A 55 17.90 7.31 3.06
CA LEU A 55 17.97 7.01 1.62
C LEU A 55 19.21 7.61 0.95
N GLN A 56 19.59 8.83 1.36
CA GLN A 56 20.75 9.54 0.82
C GLN A 56 22.08 9.00 1.35
N THR A 57 22.08 8.44 2.56
CA THR A 57 23.29 7.94 3.22
C THR A 57 23.54 6.47 2.90
N SER A 58 22.48 5.69 2.65
CA SER A 58 22.61 4.33 2.15
C SER A 58 23.25 4.33 0.76
N ASP A 59 24.13 3.37 0.47
CA ASP A 59 24.65 3.16 -0.88
C ASP A 59 23.48 3.14 -1.87
N GLU A 60 23.40 4.14 -2.75
CA GLU A 60 22.21 4.44 -3.57
C GLU A 60 21.70 3.23 -4.38
N MET A 61 22.58 2.28 -4.69
CA MET A 61 22.24 1.04 -5.39
C MET A 61 21.33 0.12 -4.55
N ASN A 62 21.55 0.03 -3.23
CA ASN A 62 20.80 -0.89 -2.38
C ASN A 62 19.35 -0.43 -2.17
N TRP A 63 19.14 0.88 -2.06
CA TRP A 63 17.80 1.46 -1.92
C TRP A 63 16.95 1.26 -3.17
N LYS A 64 17.49 1.59 -4.35
CA LYS A 64 16.76 1.43 -5.62
C LYS A 64 16.33 -0.03 -5.84
N GLU A 65 17.23 -0.97 -5.55
CA GLU A 65 16.92 -2.40 -5.61
C GLU A 65 15.83 -2.79 -4.60
N HIS A 66 15.90 -2.28 -3.36
CA HIS A 66 14.88 -2.54 -2.34
C HIS A 66 13.49 -2.01 -2.74
N VAL A 67 13.43 -0.79 -3.30
CA VAL A 67 12.18 -0.21 -3.83
C VAL A 67 11.65 -1.05 -4.98
N GLU A 68 12.50 -1.43 -5.92
CA GLU A 68 12.07 -2.20 -7.09
C GLU A 68 11.52 -3.56 -6.67
N LYS A 69 12.24 -4.26 -5.78
CA LYS A 69 11.78 -5.52 -5.21
C LYS A 69 10.45 -5.37 -4.47
N SER A 70 10.34 -4.35 -3.61
CA SER A 70 9.10 -4.07 -2.88
C SER A 70 7.95 -3.72 -3.82
N SER A 71 8.24 -3.02 -4.92
CA SER A 71 7.25 -2.65 -5.94
C SER A 71 6.75 -3.88 -6.70
N GLN A 72 7.65 -4.79 -7.06
CA GLN A 72 7.29 -6.05 -7.71
C GLN A 72 6.45 -6.94 -6.77
N GLU A 73 6.88 -7.13 -5.53
CA GLU A 73 6.14 -7.91 -4.53
C GLU A 73 4.75 -7.32 -4.24
N PHE A 74 4.65 -5.99 -4.15
CA PHE A 74 3.38 -5.30 -3.99
C PHE A 74 2.44 -5.51 -5.18
N GLU A 75 2.96 -5.32 -6.40
CA GLU A 75 2.17 -5.49 -7.62
C GLU A 75 1.69 -6.93 -7.78
N ASP A 76 2.58 -7.91 -7.62
CA ASP A 76 2.24 -9.33 -7.75
C ASP A 76 1.19 -9.74 -6.72
N GLY A 77 1.36 -9.32 -5.47
CA GLY A 77 0.39 -9.60 -4.40
C GLY A 77 -0.97 -8.94 -4.66
N PHE A 78 -0.97 -7.71 -5.16
CA PHE A 78 -2.20 -6.99 -5.51
C PHE A 78 -2.93 -7.64 -6.70
N LEU A 79 -2.19 -8.02 -7.75
CA LEU A 79 -2.77 -8.66 -8.95
C LEU A 79 -3.23 -10.10 -8.67
N GLU A 80 -2.53 -10.85 -7.81
CA GLU A 80 -3.01 -12.15 -7.31
C GLU A 80 -4.34 -12.00 -6.59
N LEU A 81 -4.45 -11.02 -5.68
CA LEU A 81 -5.70 -10.74 -4.98
C LEU A 81 -6.82 -10.36 -5.96
N MET A 82 -6.54 -9.49 -6.92
CA MET A 82 -7.48 -9.12 -7.98
C MET A 82 -7.96 -10.34 -8.74
N ARG A 83 -7.04 -11.17 -9.25
CA ARG A 83 -7.39 -12.36 -10.01
C ARG A 83 -8.20 -13.36 -9.19
N ARG A 84 -7.82 -13.58 -7.93
CA ARG A 84 -8.45 -14.58 -7.06
C ARG A 84 -9.84 -14.17 -6.60
N ASN A 85 -10.02 -12.91 -6.20
CA ASN A 85 -11.22 -12.47 -5.50
C ASN A 85 -12.18 -11.66 -6.38
N HIS A 86 -11.67 -10.97 -7.40
CA HIS A 86 -12.45 -10.08 -8.26
C HIS A 86 -12.54 -10.57 -9.70
N GLY A 87 -11.58 -11.39 -10.18
CA GLY A 87 -11.59 -11.91 -11.55
C GLY A 87 -11.55 -10.77 -12.57
N ASP A 88 -12.49 -10.77 -13.52
CA ASP A 88 -12.68 -9.72 -14.53
C ASP A 88 -13.76 -8.69 -14.14
N ASN A 89 -14.16 -8.64 -12.87
CA ASN A 89 -15.13 -7.65 -12.40
C ASN A 89 -14.51 -6.27 -12.27
N ARG A 90 -15.33 -5.25 -12.56
CA ARG A 90 -15.00 -3.84 -12.27
C ARG A 90 -15.16 -3.58 -10.78
N VAL A 91 -14.06 -3.18 -10.13
CA VAL A 91 -14.02 -2.92 -8.68
C VAL A 91 -13.28 -1.62 -8.40
N ALA A 92 -13.69 -0.90 -7.36
CA ALA A 92 -12.98 0.29 -6.91
C ALA A 92 -11.59 -0.10 -6.40
N ALA A 93 -10.53 0.57 -6.88
CA ALA A 93 -9.15 0.27 -6.53
C ALA A 93 -8.90 0.37 -5.01
N ARG A 94 -9.59 1.29 -4.33
CA ARG A 94 -9.54 1.46 -2.87
C ARG A 94 -10.03 0.22 -2.12
N VAL A 95 -11.07 -0.46 -2.63
CA VAL A 95 -11.62 -1.67 -2.01
C VAL A 95 -10.58 -2.79 -2.03
N VAL A 96 -9.99 -3.02 -3.21
CA VAL A 96 -8.93 -4.03 -3.41
C VAL A 96 -7.71 -3.71 -2.55
N TYR A 97 -7.32 -2.44 -2.50
CA TYR A 97 -6.19 -2.00 -1.68
C TYR A 97 -6.42 -2.26 -0.18
N ASN A 98 -7.61 -1.95 0.34
CA ASN A 98 -7.93 -2.21 1.74
C ASN A 98 -7.98 -3.71 2.06
N GLU A 99 -8.47 -4.52 1.13
CA GLU A 99 -8.45 -5.97 1.24
C GLU A 99 -7.01 -6.51 1.24
N TYR A 100 -6.15 -5.97 0.37
CA TYR A 100 -4.73 -6.30 0.32
C TYR A 100 -4.01 -5.96 1.64
N LEU A 101 -4.26 -4.78 2.21
CA LEU A 101 -3.72 -4.40 3.53
C LEU A 101 -4.25 -5.25 4.70
N SER A 102 -5.32 -6.01 4.48
CA SER A 102 -5.88 -6.90 5.50
C SER A 102 -5.07 -8.18 5.66
N ASP A 103 -4.27 -8.57 4.66
CA ASP A 103 -3.32 -9.68 4.76
C ASP A 103 -2.20 -9.34 5.77
N GLU A 104 -1.72 -10.34 6.51
CA GLU A 104 -0.63 -10.14 7.47
C GLU A 104 0.72 -9.90 6.79
N LYS A 105 0.91 -10.39 5.56
CA LYS A 105 2.20 -10.36 4.85
C LYS A 105 2.16 -9.44 3.62
N HIS A 106 1.44 -8.34 3.70
CA HIS A 106 1.42 -7.35 2.62
C HIS A 106 2.67 -6.46 2.65
N VAL A 107 3.15 -6.08 1.47
CA VAL A 107 4.08 -4.96 1.31
C VAL A 107 3.27 -3.67 1.35
N ASN A 108 3.73 -2.65 2.07
CA ASN A 108 3.02 -1.37 2.10
C ASN A 108 3.31 -0.54 0.84
N GLN A 109 2.31 0.16 0.28
CA GLN A 109 2.51 1.03 -0.88
C GLN A 109 3.65 2.06 -0.67
N PHE A 110 3.83 2.57 0.55
CA PHE A 110 4.86 3.57 0.84
C PHE A 110 6.29 2.99 0.86
N ALA A 111 6.44 1.66 0.76
CA ALA A 111 7.73 1.00 0.52
C ALA A 111 8.09 0.87 -0.97
N THR A 112 7.16 1.24 -1.86
CA THR A 112 7.26 1.04 -3.31
C THR A 112 7.56 2.35 -4.03
N LYS A 113 7.72 2.28 -5.36
CA LYS A 113 7.85 3.46 -6.23
C LYS A 113 6.58 4.32 -6.29
N TRP A 114 5.43 3.83 -5.83
CA TRP A 114 4.16 4.54 -5.89
C TRP A 114 3.83 5.24 -4.56
N SER A 115 3.86 6.58 -4.58
CA SER A 115 3.58 7.39 -3.39
C SER A 115 2.09 7.46 -3.03
N ARG A 116 1.22 7.23 -4.01
CA ARG A 116 -0.24 7.26 -3.89
C ARG A 116 -0.82 6.06 -4.63
N LEU A 117 -1.95 5.55 -4.12
CA LEU A 117 -2.69 4.49 -4.79
C LEU A 117 -3.07 4.87 -6.24
N LYS A 118 -3.35 6.15 -6.51
CA LYS A 118 -3.65 6.63 -7.86
C LYS A 118 -2.47 6.41 -8.83
N ASP A 119 -1.24 6.65 -8.36
CA ASP A 119 -0.03 6.48 -9.18
C ASP A 119 0.14 5.00 -9.57
N PHE A 120 -0.14 4.10 -8.62
CA PHE A 120 -0.14 2.65 -8.87
C PHE A 120 -1.21 2.23 -9.88
N VAL A 121 -2.45 2.71 -9.72
CA VAL A 121 -3.54 2.39 -10.66
C VAL A 121 -3.22 2.83 -12.08
N VAL A 122 -2.63 4.02 -12.24
CA VAL A 122 -2.17 4.52 -13.55
C VAL A 122 -1.09 3.61 -14.13
N ASP A 123 -0.10 3.16 -13.34
CA ASP A 123 0.95 2.25 -13.80
C ASP A 123 0.40 0.88 -14.25
N LEU A 124 -0.64 0.36 -13.57
CA LEU A 124 -1.33 -0.86 -13.99
C LEU A 124 -2.06 -0.71 -15.33
N GLY A 125 -2.62 0.47 -15.58
CA GLY A 125 -3.25 0.83 -16.86
C GLY A 125 -2.22 0.93 -17.98
N VAL A 126 -1.13 1.68 -17.77
CA VAL A 126 -0.04 1.85 -18.74
C VAL A 126 0.64 0.52 -19.08
N SER A 127 0.85 -0.35 -18.09
CA SER A 127 1.42 -1.69 -18.30
C SER A 127 0.44 -2.70 -18.93
N GLY A 128 -0.83 -2.31 -19.11
CA GLY A 128 -1.87 -3.14 -19.70
C GLY A 128 -2.21 -4.38 -18.86
N LYS A 129 -2.02 -4.31 -17.54
CA LYS A 129 -2.38 -5.38 -16.59
C LYS A 129 -3.83 -5.23 -16.12
N CYS A 130 -4.31 -3.99 -16.03
CA CYS A 130 -5.68 -3.66 -15.70
C CYS A 130 -6.25 -2.66 -16.72
N LYS A 131 -7.56 -2.71 -16.94
CA LYS A 131 -8.31 -1.56 -17.48
C LYS A 131 -8.62 -0.64 -16.30
N MET A 132 -8.42 0.66 -16.47
CA MET A 132 -8.69 1.67 -15.45
C MET A 132 -9.76 2.64 -15.94
N GLU A 133 -10.63 3.06 -15.03
CA GLU A 133 -11.72 4.00 -15.30
C GLU A 133 -11.84 4.95 -14.12
N PHE A 134 -11.99 6.24 -14.38
CA PHE A 134 -12.28 7.23 -13.35
C PHE A 134 -13.75 7.65 -13.45
N SER A 135 -14.52 7.39 -12.40
CA SER A 135 -15.95 7.69 -12.36
C SER A 135 -16.35 8.07 -10.93
N GLU A 136 -17.26 9.03 -10.80
CA GLU A 136 -17.77 9.49 -9.49
C GLU A 136 -16.67 9.85 -8.46
N ASN A 137 -15.56 10.43 -8.92
CA ASN A 137 -14.36 10.74 -8.12
C ASN A 137 -13.66 9.53 -7.48
N GLU A 138 -13.86 8.33 -8.02
CA GLU A 138 -13.18 7.11 -7.60
C GLU A 138 -12.55 6.38 -8.79
N TRP A 139 -11.41 5.74 -8.53
CA TRP A 139 -10.71 4.92 -9.52
C TRP A 139 -11.23 3.49 -9.47
N PHE A 140 -11.70 3.00 -10.61
CA PHE A 140 -12.10 1.62 -10.83
C PHE A 140 -11.05 0.90 -11.68
N ILE A 141 -10.83 -0.37 -11.35
CA ILE A 141 -9.93 -1.25 -12.06
C ILE A 141 -10.65 -2.54 -12.42
N THR A 142 -10.26 -3.11 -13.56
CA THR A 142 -10.69 -4.42 -14.04
C THR A 142 -9.46 -5.19 -14.49
N TYR A 143 -9.21 -6.37 -13.92
CA TYR A 143 -8.04 -7.16 -14.27
C TYR A 143 -8.16 -7.72 -15.70
N ILE A 144 -7.08 -7.64 -16.47
CA ILE A 144 -7.04 -8.19 -17.83
C ILE A 144 -6.49 -9.61 -17.75
N VAL A 145 -7.37 -10.60 -17.88
CA VAL A 145 -6.98 -12.02 -17.92
C VAL A 145 -6.20 -12.28 -19.20
N ARG A 146 -4.89 -12.50 -19.07
CA ARG A 146 -4.03 -12.93 -20.19
C ARG A 146 -4.03 -14.44 -20.28
N ASP A 147 -5.14 -15.04 -20.71
CA ASP A 147 -5.17 -16.45 -21.04
C ASP A 147 -4.43 -16.67 -22.37
N SER A 148 -3.44 -17.56 -22.40
CA SER A 148 -2.65 -17.86 -23.60
C SER A 148 -3.49 -18.44 -24.76
N LYS A 149 -4.79 -18.71 -24.57
CA LYS A 149 -5.73 -19.17 -25.61
C LYS A 149 -6.73 -18.11 -26.08
N ALA A 150 -6.82 -16.93 -25.48
CA ALA A 150 -7.79 -15.89 -25.87
C ALA A 150 -7.12 -14.76 -26.66
N LYS A 151 -6.64 -15.08 -27.88
CA LYS A 151 -6.21 -14.06 -28.85
C LYS A 151 -7.46 -13.53 -29.57
N GLY A 152 -8.18 -12.62 -28.92
CA GLY A 152 -9.36 -11.99 -29.48
C GLY A 152 -9.63 -10.64 -28.81
N MET A 153 -9.07 -9.59 -29.41
CA MET A 153 -9.52 -8.19 -29.29
C MET A 153 -9.68 -7.66 -27.86
N ASN A 154 -8.59 -7.15 -27.27
CA ASN A 154 -8.70 -6.07 -26.30
C ASN A 154 -8.07 -4.83 -26.92
N GLU A 155 -8.90 -4.00 -27.55
CA GLU A 155 -8.55 -2.60 -27.82
C GLU A 155 -8.29 -1.95 -26.46
N ILE A 156 -7.03 -1.66 -26.17
CA ILE A 156 -6.65 -0.84 -25.02
C ILE A 156 -7.09 0.57 -25.39
N ALA A 157 -8.26 0.98 -24.89
CA ALA A 157 -8.74 2.34 -25.06
C ALA A 157 -7.65 3.33 -24.59
N PRO A 158 -7.45 4.45 -25.29
CA PRO A 158 -6.46 5.44 -24.90
C PRO A 158 -6.71 5.89 -23.46
N VAL A 159 -5.63 5.87 -22.67
CA VAL A 159 -5.62 6.23 -21.27
C VAL A 159 -5.89 7.73 -21.15
N ASP A 160 -7.14 8.12 -20.88
CA ASP A 160 -7.47 9.52 -20.60
C ASP A 160 -7.09 9.86 -19.15
N VAL A 161 -5.90 10.44 -18.97
CA VAL A 161 -5.37 10.88 -17.67
C VAL A 161 -5.82 12.32 -17.33
N SER A 162 -6.67 12.94 -18.15
CA SER A 162 -6.94 14.40 -18.10
C SER A 162 -7.77 14.86 -16.90
N ASN A 163 -8.41 13.94 -16.17
CA ASN A 163 -9.29 14.26 -15.04
C ASN A 163 -8.66 14.03 -13.65
N ALA A 164 -7.34 13.87 -13.57
CA ALA A 164 -6.64 13.44 -12.35
C ALA A 164 -5.90 14.57 -11.61
N GLU A 165 -6.60 15.63 -11.19
CA GLU A 165 -6.06 16.60 -10.21
C GLU A 165 -6.10 15.99 -8.78
#